data_AF-A0A316TGV6-F1
#
_entry.id   AF-A0A316TGV6-F1
#
_cell.length_a   1.000
_cell.length_b   1.000
_cell.length_c   1.000
_cell.angle_alpha   90.00
_cell.angle_beta   90.00
_cell.angle_gamma   90.00
#
_symmetry.space_group_name_H-M   'P 1'
#
loop_
_entity.id
_entity.type
_entity.pdbx_description
1 polymer ?
#
loop_
_entity_poly.entity_id
_entity_poly.type
_entity_poly.pdbx_seq_one_letter_code
_entity_poly.pdbx_strand_id
1 'polypeptide(L)'
;MLNNVSRTRLTQDERRRQLLGIGLRMLVEKPIQDLSLDAVAAEAGISRGLLFHYFPTKTDYYDAVVGAALRRVTRNIAPDADADPETALRQFVERFYAQIERRRDFYVALVFGSGSIRLGGEGVETHRMTVARRVVEALGLEGAAVAVVHGWIAYVEDRALLWSGSAVEERRALDVEVAHCCSALRTLLSV
;
A
#
# COMPACT_ATOMS: atom_id res chain seq x y z
N MET A 1 -11.98 42.33 -17.06
CA MET A 1 -12.97 41.25 -17.26
C MET A 1 -12.51 40.04 -16.46
N LEU A 2 -13.17 39.75 -15.32
CA LEU A 2 -12.84 38.61 -14.47
C LEU A 2 -13.58 37.38 -15.02
N ASN A 3 -12.81 36.42 -15.55
CA ASN A 3 -13.34 35.19 -16.11
C ASN A 3 -13.84 34.32 -14.95
N ASN A 4 -15.15 34.35 -14.71
CA ASN A 4 -15.80 33.50 -13.72
C ASN A 4 -15.83 32.07 -14.24
N VAL A 5 -14.74 31.32 -14.00
CA VAL A 5 -14.71 29.88 -14.24
C VAL A 5 -15.75 29.27 -13.31
N SER A 6 -16.91 28.92 -13.88
CA SER A 6 -17.93 28.12 -13.23
C SER A 6 -17.25 26.93 -12.56
N ARG A 7 -17.12 26.95 -11.23
CA ARG A 7 -16.71 25.79 -10.44
C ARG A 7 -17.84 24.78 -10.58
N THR A 8 -17.74 23.91 -11.57
CA THR A 8 -18.65 22.79 -11.79
C THR A 8 -18.80 22.05 -10.46
N ARG A 9 -20.05 21.93 -9.99
CA ARG A 9 -20.35 21.28 -8.72
C ARG A 9 -19.98 19.81 -8.84
N LEU A 10 -18.89 19.40 -8.18
CA LEU A 10 -18.51 17.99 -8.09
C LEU A 10 -19.66 17.18 -7.47
N THR A 11 -19.88 16.00 -8.03
CA THR A 11 -20.71 14.95 -7.43
C THR A 11 -20.12 14.52 -6.07
N GLN A 12 -20.94 13.83 -5.27
CA GLN A 12 -20.51 13.32 -3.96
C GLN A 12 -19.26 12.44 -4.06
N ASP A 13 -19.21 11.55 -5.05
CA ASP A 13 -18.09 10.64 -5.28
C ASP A 13 -16.83 11.35 -5.78
N GLU A 14 -16.99 12.33 -6.66
CA GLU A 14 -15.86 13.14 -7.13
C GLU A 14 -15.23 13.94 -5.99
N ARG A 15 -16.06 14.49 -5.09
CA ARG A 15 -15.54 15.19 -3.91
C ARG A 15 -14.81 14.24 -2.96
N ARG A 16 -15.39 13.07 -2.68
CA ARG A 16 -14.74 12.04 -1.86
C ARG A 16 -13.39 11.64 -2.46
N ARG A 17 -13.33 11.40 -3.78
CA ARG A 17 -12.09 11.08 -4.50
C ARG A 17 -11.06 12.21 -4.43
N GLN A 18 -11.49 13.47 -4.55
CA GLN A 18 -10.59 14.62 -4.43
C GLN A 18 -9.94 14.67 -3.04
N LEU A 19 -10.73 14.54 -1.97
CA LEU A 19 -10.23 14.56 -0.59
C LEU A 19 -9.24 13.43 -0.32
N LEU A 20 -9.50 12.23 -0.85
CA LEU A 20 -8.54 11.12 -0.79
C LEU A 20 -7.27 11.42 -1.58
N GLY A 21 -7.40 12.00 -2.77
CA GLY A 21 -6.26 12.38 -3.62
C GLY A 21 -5.33 13.39 -2.93
N ILE A 22 -5.88 14.36 -2.21
CA ILE A 22 -5.11 15.31 -1.40
C ILE A 22 -4.37 14.59 -0.28
N GLY A 23 -5.08 13.75 0.50
CA GLY A 23 -4.47 13.00 1.59
C GLY A 23 -3.33 12.08 1.12
N LEU A 24 -3.52 11.39 -0.01
CA LEU A 24 -2.49 10.55 -0.62
C LEU A 24 -1.24 11.32 -1.05
N ARG A 25 -1.38 12.57 -1.50
CA ARG A 25 -0.23 13.43 -1.83
C ARG A 25 0.51 13.84 -0.56
N MET A 26 -0.22 14.33 0.44
CA MET A 26 0.36 14.75 1.73
C MET A 26 1.10 13.62 2.45
N LEU A 27 0.61 12.37 2.32
CA LEU A 27 1.25 11.21 2.93
C LEU A 27 2.64 10.91 2.36
N VAL A 28 3.00 11.45 1.20
CA VAL A 28 4.36 11.34 0.65
C VAL A 28 5.36 12.20 1.44
N GLU A 29 4.88 13.29 2.03
CA GLU A 29 5.74 14.28 2.69
C GLU A 29 5.83 14.08 4.20
N LYS A 30 4.76 13.56 4.82
CA LYS A 30 4.68 13.40 6.27
C LYS A 30 3.89 12.15 6.67
N PRO A 31 4.18 11.58 7.85
CA PRO A 31 3.39 10.49 8.41
C PRO A 31 1.89 10.85 8.56
N ILE A 32 1.02 9.83 8.55
CA ILE A 32 -0.44 10.03 8.60
C ILE A 32 -0.90 10.78 9.85
N GLN A 33 -0.24 10.57 10.98
CA GLN A 33 -0.56 11.24 12.24
C GLN A 33 -0.34 12.75 12.20
N ASP A 34 0.54 13.23 11.33
CA ASP A 34 0.91 14.63 11.17
C ASP A 34 0.08 15.32 10.06
N LEU A 35 -0.83 14.58 9.42
CA LEU A 35 -1.67 15.08 8.34
C LEU A 35 -2.79 16.00 8.88
N SER A 36 -2.73 17.29 8.55
CA SER A 36 -3.72 18.28 8.98
C SER A 36 -5.01 18.22 8.15
N LEU A 37 -6.14 17.91 8.78
CA LEU A 37 -7.46 17.96 8.15
C LEU A 37 -7.85 19.39 7.70
N ASP A 38 -7.35 20.42 8.38
CA ASP A 38 -7.57 21.81 7.96
C ASP A 38 -6.85 22.12 6.66
N ALA A 39 -5.61 21.63 6.52
CA ALA A 39 -4.84 21.77 5.29
C ALA A 39 -5.53 21.03 4.13
N VAL A 40 -6.04 19.81 4.37
CA VAL A 40 -6.82 19.07 3.36
C VAL A 40 -8.06 19.84 2.93
N ALA A 41 -8.84 20.35 3.89
CA ALA A 41 -10.07 21.09 3.59
C ALA A 41 -9.77 22.37 2.82
N ALA A 42 -8.72 23.10 3.22
CA ALA A 42 -8.25 24.31 2.55
C ALA A 42 -7.83 24.01 1.10
N GLU A 43 -7.03 22.97 0.86
CA GLU A 43 -6.60 22.57 -0.49
C GLU A 43 -7.78 22.11 -1.37
N ALA A 44 -8.78 21.45 -0.78
CA ALA A 44 -10.02 21.10 -1.47
C ALA A 44 -10.94 22.32 -1.73
N GLY A 45 -10.68 23.45 -1.08
CA GLY A 45 -11.51 24.65 -1.11
C GLY A 45 -12.89 24.41 -0.48
N ILE A 46 -12.92 23.70 0.66
CA ILE A 46 -14.14 23.41 1.44
C ILE A 46 -13.93 23.72 2.92
N SER A 47 -15.02 23.78 3.70
CA SER A 47 -14.92 23.85 5.15
C SER A 47 -14.52 22.49 5.76
N ARG A 48 -13.90 22.52 6.94
CA ARG A 48 -13.63 21.30 7.72
C ARG A 48 -14.90 20.51 8.02
N GLY A 49 -16.01 21.20 8.28
CA GLY A 49 -17.32 20.55 8.50
C GLY A 49 -17.78 19.76 7.27
N LEU A 50 -17.56 20.28 6.06
CA LEU A 50 -17.89 19.56 4.83
C LEU A 50 -16.96 18.34 4.61
N LEU A 51 -15.71 18.38 5.06
CA LEU A 51 -14.85 17.19 5.06
C LEU A 51 -15.46 16.08 5.93
N PHE A 52 -15.91 16.41 7.15
CA PHE A 52 -16.52 15.44 8.06
C PHE A 52 -17.87 14.89 7.55
N HIS A 53 -18.56 15.60 6.65
CA HIS A 53 -19.72 15.04 5.95
C HIS A 53 -19.36 13.82 5.09
N TYR A 54 -18.14 13.76 4.52
CA TYR A 54 -17.66 12.61 3.75
C TYR A 54 -16.98 11.55 4.64
N PHE A 55 -16.27 11.99 5.67
CA PHE A 55 -15.51 11.13 6.57
C PHE A 55 -15.90 11.47 8.00
N PRO A 56 -16.86 10.77 8.61
CA PRO A 56 -17.50 11.18 9.87
C PRO A 56 -16.51 11.50 11.00
N THR A 57 -15.40 10.77 11.05
CA THR A 57 -14.33 10.98 12.02
C THR A 57 -12.96 11.23 11.35
N LYS A 58 -12.02 11.76 12.14
CA LYS A 58 -10.61 11.86 11.74
C LYS A 58 -10.04 10.49 11.36
N THR A 59 -10.39 9.46 12.12
CA THR A 59 -10.01 8.07 11.88
C THR A 59 -10.55 7.57 10.55
N ASP A 60 -11.82 7.81 10.24
CA ASP A 60 -12.41 7.37 8.95
C ASP A 60 -11.70 7.98 7.74
N TYR A 61 -11.27 9.24 7.85
CA TYR A 61 -10.49 9.88 6.78
C TYR A 61 -9.11 9.24 6.65
N TYR A 62 -8.41 9.05 7.77
CA TYR A 62 -7.07 8.44 7.76
C TYR A 62 -7.10 7.00 7.26
N ASP A 63 -8.06 6.20 7.70
CA ASP A 63 -8.28 4.83 7.24
C ASP A 63 -8.53 4.78 5.73
N ALA A 64 -9.32 5.72 5.22
CA ALA A 64 -9.60 5.77 3.80
C ALA A 64 -8.36 6.17 2.97
N VAL A 65 -7.54 7.09 3.47
CA VAL A 65 -6.27 7.50 2.84
C VAL A 65 -5.26 6.35 2.86
N VAL A 66 -5.04 5.73 4.02
CA VAL A 66 -4.11 4.60 4.20
C VAL A 66 -4.57 3.40 3.38
N GLY A 67 -5.85 3.04 3.45
CA GLY A 67 -6.42 1.97 2.63
C GLY A 67 -6.26 2.24 1.12
N ALA A 68 -6.39 3.50 0.67
CA ALA A 68 -6.13 3.85 -0.72
C ALA A 68 -4.64 3.74 -1.09
N ALA A 69 -3.73 4.09 -0.18
CA ALA A 69 -2.29 3.93 -0.36
C ALA A 69 -1.91 2.44 -0.44
N LEU A 70 -2.40 1.61 0.49
CA LEU A 70 -2.17 0.17 0.50
C LEU A 70 -2.73 -0.50 -0.77
N ARG A 71 -3.95 -0.14 -1.21
CA ARG A 71 -4.49 -0.63 -2.49
C ARG A 71 -3.60 -0.25 -3.68
N ARG A 72 -2.94 0.91 -3.65
CA ARG A 72 -1.98 1.32 -4.68
C ARG A 72 -0.71 0.45 -4.62
N VAL A 73 -0.16 0.21 -3.44
CA VAL A 73 0.98 -0.72 -3.25
C VAL A 73 0.62 -2.10 -3.79
N THR A 74 -0.53 -2.64 -3.38
CA THR A 74 -1.00 -3.97 -3.81
C THR A 74 -1.20 -4.06 -5.34
N ARG A 75 -1.66 -2.99 -6.01
CA ARG A 75 -1.73 -2.98 -7.47
C ARG A 75 -0.36 -2.94 -8.14
N ASN A 76 0.59 -2.21 -7.57
CA ASN A 76 1.93 -2.09 -8.16
C ASN A 76 2.72 -3.40 -8.12
N ILE A 77 2.43 -4.27 -7.14
CA ILE A 77 3.09 -5.57 -6.96
C ILE A 77 2.32 -6.74 -7.58
N ALA A 78 1.11 -6.49 -8.11
CA ALA A 78 0.32 -7.55 -8.74
C ALA A 78 1.09 -8.09 -9.97
N PRO A 79 1.15 -9.41 -10.18
CA PRO A 79 1.71 -9.98 -11.40
C PRO A 79 0.81 -9.70 -12.61
N ASP A 80 1.29 -10.03 -13.80
CA ASP A 80 0.51 -9.96 -15.03
C ASP A 80 -0.62 -11.00 -15.02
N ALA A 81 -1.78 -10.65 -15.56
CA ALA A 81 -3.00 -11.46 -15.45
C ALA A 81 -2.88 -12.87 -16.07
N ASP A 82 -2.07 -12.99 -17.13
CA ASP A 82 -1.89 -14.23 -17.90
C ASP A 82 -0.56 -14.94 -17.58
N ALA A 83 0.15 -14.52 -16.52
CA ALA A 83 1.38 -15.18 -16.11
C ALA A 83 1.10 -16.58 -15.55
N ASP A 84 1.94 -17.55 -15.92
CA ASP A 84 1.95 -18.84 -15.22
C ASP A 84 2.34 -18.66 -13.74
N PRO A 85 1.99 -19.60 -12.84
CA PRO A 85 2.25 -19.44 -11.40
C PRO A 85 3.71 -19.13 -11.04
N GLU A 86 4.68 -19.75 -11.71
CA GLU A 86 6.10 -19.55 -11.40
C GLU A 86 6.56 -18.15 -11.84
N THR A 87 6.12 -17.71 -13.03
CA THR A 87 6.33 -16.34 -13.50
C THR A 87 5.64 -15.33 -12.60
N ALA A 88 4.41 -15.59 -12.16
CA ALA A 88 3.65 -14.72 -11.28
C ALA A 88 4.34 -14.54 -9.92
N LEU A 89 4.87 -15.63 -9.33
CA LEU A 89 5.66 -15.58 -8.09
C LEU A 89 6.88 -14.68 -8.25
N ARG A 90 7.64 -14.89 -9.33
CA ARG A 90 8.86 -14.13 -9.60
C ARG A 90 8.56 -12.64 -9.78
N GLN A 91 7.56 -12.31 -10.60
CA GLN A 91 7.11 -10.94 -10.82
C GLN A 91 6.64 -10.27 -9.53
N PHE A 92 5.92 -11.02 -8.68
CA PHE A 92 5.46 -10.51 -7.39
C PHE A 92 6.64 -10.05 -6.54
N VAL A 93 7.66 -10.91 -6.35
CA VAL A 93 8.83 -10.56 -5.53
C VAL A 93 9.62 -9.40 -6.17
N GLU A 94 9.89 -9.44 -7.48
CA GLU A 94 10.58 -8.37 -8.20
C GLU A 94 9.89 -7.02 -8.02
N ARG A 95 8.58 -6.97 -8.24
CA ARG A 95 7.78 -5.74 -8.11
C ARG A 95 7.70 -5.28 -6.66
N PHE A 96 7.72 -6.20 -5.69
CA PHE A 96 7.77 -5.88 -4.27
C PHE A 96 9.07 -5.16 -3.89
N TYR A 97 10.21 -5.69 -4.33
CA TYR A 97 11.52 -5.05 -4.15
C TYR A 97 11.57 -3.67 -4.81
N ALA A 98 11.14 -3.57 -6.08
CA ALA A 98 11.11 -2.30 -6.79
C ALA A 98 10.19 -1.26 -6.15
N GLN A 99 9.07 -1.70 -5.55
CA GLN A 99 8.14 -0.84 -4.84
C GLN A 99 8.75 -0.28 -3.54
N ILE A 100 9.47 -1.11 -2.77
CA ILE A 100 10.18 -0.69 -1.56
C ILE A 100 11.35 0.22 -1.93
N GLU A 101 12.19 -0.16 -2.89
CA GLU A 101 13.37 0.63 -3.28
C GLU A 101 12.98 2.04 -3.73
N ARG A 102 11.93 2.16 -4.56
CA ARG A 102 11.49 3.46 -5.09
C ARG A 102 11.01 4.42 -4.00
N ARG A 103 10.47 3.91 -2.89
CA ARG A 103 9.76 4.70 -1.88
C ARG A 103 9.92 4.12 -0.48
N ARG A 104 11.15 3.83 -0.07
CA ARG A 104 11.45 3.14 1.19
C ARG A 104 10.86 3.82 2.41
N ASP A 105 11.13 5.11 2.59
CA ASP A 105 10.68 5.86 3.78
C ASP A 105 9.15 5.95 3.84
N PHE A 106 8.51 6.15 2.68
CA PHE A 106 7.05 6.12 2.57
C PHE A 106 6.49 4.73 2.90
N TYR A 107 7.12 3.65 2.43
CA TYR A 107 6.70 2.29 2.74
C TYR A 107 6.84 2.00 4.24
N VAL A 108 7.97 2.36 4.84
CA VAL A 108 8.21 2.23 6.27
C VAL A 108 7.18 3.03 7.06
N ALA A 109 6.94 4.28 6.71
CA ALA A 109 5.92 5.11 7.38
C ALA A 109 4.50 4.55 7.22
N LEU A 110 4.16 3.99 6.06
CA LEU A 110 2.84 3.44 5.78
C LEU A 110 2.57 2.08 6.46
N VAL A 111 3.57 1.20 6.49
CA VAL A 111 3.43 -0.20 6.91
C VAL A 111 3.91 -0.42 8.35
N PHE A 112 4.93 0.31 8.78
CA PHE A 112 5.56 0.18 10.11
C PHE A 112 5.46 1.44 10.97
N GLY A 113 5.05 2.58 10.40
CA GLY A 113 4.81 3.83 11.12
C GLY A 113 3.61 3.70 12.06
N SER A 114 3.84 3.08 13.20
CA SER A 114 2.89 2.92 14.28
C SER A 114 2.63 4.26 14.95
N GLY A 115 1.44 4.82 14.72
CA GLY A 115 0.89 5.89 15.55
C GLY A 115 -0.53 5.54 15.94
N SER A 116 -0.71 4.80 17.05
CA SER A 116 -1.92 4.65 17.90
C SER A 116 -3.31 4.43 17.28
N ILE A 117 -3.42 4.41 15.96
CA ILE A 117 -4.62 4.22 15.21
C ILE A 117 -4.50 2.82 14.64
N ARG A 118 -5.35 1.91 15.12
CA ARG A 118 -5.70 0.74 14.32
C ARG A 118 -6.33 1.28 13.05
N LEU A 119 -5.49 1.56 12.05
CA LEU A 119 -5.95 2.08 10.78
C LEU A 119 -6.77 0.97 10.13
N GLY A 120 -8.10 1.13 10.18
CA GLY A 120 -9.07 0.12 9.77
C GLY A 120 -9.98 -0.45 10.88
N GLY A 121 -9.95 0.06 12.11
CA GLY A 121 -10.89 -0.38 13.14
C GLY A 121 -10.82 -1.88 13.48
N GLU A 122 -11.91 -2.42 14.03
CA GLU A 122 -12.10 -3.88 14.13
C GLU A 122 -12.52 -4.43 12.76
N GLY A 123 -11.80 -5.45 12.26
CA GLY A 123 -12.19 -6.17 11.04
C GLY A 123 -11.53 -5.75 9.73
N VAL A 124 -10.73 -4.68 9.67
CA VAL A 124 -9.92 -4.41 8.47
C VAL A 124 -8.71 -5.34 8.40
N GLU A 125 -8.63 -5.99 7.26
CA GLU A 125 -7.55 -6.87 6.88
C GLU A 125 -6.23 -6.10 6.75
N THR A 126 -5.15 -6.66 7.31
CA THR A 126 -3.82 -6.06 7.19
C THR A 126 -3.37 -6.04 5.72
N HIS A 127 -2.44 -5.13 5.39
CA HIS A 127 -1.83 -5.12 4.06
C HIS A 127 -1.29 -6.49 3.68
N ARG A 128 -0.49 -7.10 4.56
CA ARG A 128 0.12 -8.42 4.35
C ARG A 128 -0.93 -9.49 4.07
N MET A 129 -2.06 -9.49 4.78
CA MET A 129 -3.10 -10.50 4.57
C MET A 129 -3.82 -10.30 3.23
N THR A 130 -4.11 -9.04 2.86
CA THR A 130 -4.65 -8.71 1.53
C THR A 130 -3.73 -9.19 0.42
N VAL A 131 -2.42 -8.97 0.60
CA VAL A 131 -1.40 -9.41 -0.34
C VAL A 131 -1.28 -10.94 -0.36
N ALA A 132 -1.35 -11.60 0.79
CA ALA A 132 -1.26 -13.06 0.90
C ALA A 132 -2.35 -13.76 0.10
N ARG A 133 -3.60 -13.30 0.22
CA ARG A 133 -4.73 -13.88 -0.53
C ARG A 133 -4.54 -13.74 -2.05
N ARG A 134 -4.03 -12.60 -2.51
CA ARG A 134 -3.75 -12.38 -3.93
C ARG A 134 -2.63 -13.27 -4.46
N VAL A 135 -1.60 -13.50 -3.65
CA VAL A 135 -0.53 -14.44 -4.00
C VAL A 135 -1.06 -15.87 -4.06
N VAL A 136 -1.86 -16.29 -3.06
CA VAL A 136 -2.54 -17.60 -3.07
C VAL A 136 -3.40 -17.78 -4.32
N GLU A 137 -4.21 -16.78 -4.67
CA GLU A 137 -5.04 -16.77 -5.87
C GLU A 137 -4.20 -16.86 -7.15
N ALA A 138 -3.18 -16.02 -7.30
CA ALA A 138 -2.32 -15.97 -8.48
C ALA A 138 -1.52 -17.26 -8.69
N LEU A 139 -1.20 -17.99 -7.61
CA LEU A 139 -0.48 -19.25 -7.66
C LEU A 139 -1.38 -20.48 -7.77
N GLY A 140 -2.71 -20.30 -7.73
CA GLY A 140 -3.66 -21.42 -7.71
C GLY A 140 -3.52 -22.30 -6.46
N LEU A 141 -3.09 -21.73 -5.34
CA LEU A 141 -2.91 -22.45 -4.08
C LEU A 141 -4.23 -22.59 -3.32
N GLU A 142 -4.33 -23.60 -2.47
CA GLU A 142 -5.48 -23.77 -1.59
C GLU A 142 -5.53 -22.69 -0.50
N GLY A 143 -6.74 -22.40 0.01
CA GLY A 143 -6.94 -21.40 1.06
C GLY A 143 -6.17 -21.68 2.35
N ALA A 144 -5.81 -22.93 2.62
CA ALA A 144 -4.96 -23.30 3.76
C ALA A 144 -3.55 -22.69 3.68
N ALA A 145 -3.05 -22.40 2.47
CA ALA A 145 -1.73 -21.79 2.26
C ALA A 145 -1.67 -20.31 2.68
N VAL A 146 -2.81 -19.64 2.90
CA VAL A 146 -2.86 -18.20 3.22
C VAL A 146 -2.01 -17.86 4.45
N ALA A 147 -2.04 -18.69 5.50
CA ALA A 147 -1.24 -18.45 6.71
C ALA A 147 0.28 -18.53 6.43
N VAL A 148 0.70 -19.51 5.64
CA VAL A 148 2.09 -19.71 5.22
C VAL A 148 2.56 -18.54 4.34
N VAL A 149 1.77 -18.19 3.33
CA VAL A 149 2.06 -17.08 2.41
C VAL A 149 2.09 -15.74 3.16
N HIS A 150 1.22 -15.54 4.15
CA HIS A 150 1.24 -14.34 5.00
C HIS A 150 2.56 -14.21 5.78
N GLY A 151 3.07 -15.30 6.36
CA GLY A 151 4.38 -15.31 7.01
C GLY A 151 5.53 -15.08 6.02
N TRP A 152 5.45 -15.71 4.85
CA TRP A 152 6.42 -15.51 3.77
C TRP A 152 6.46 -14.07 3.24
N ILE A 153 5.33 -13.36 3.19
CA ILE A 153 5.33 -11.92 2.82
C ILE A 153 6.11 -11.09 3.82
N ALA A 154 5.97 -11.33 5.12
CA ALA A 154 6.76 -10.64 6.13
C ALA A 154 8.27 -10.91 5.94
N TYR A 155 8.63 -12.13 5.55
CA TYR A 155 9.99 -12.52 5.20
C TYR A 155 10.51 -11.76 3.96
N VAL A 156 9.73 -11.68 2.88
CA VAL A 156 10.08 -10.93 1.66
C VAL A 156 10.24 -9.44 1.95
N GLU A 157 9.32 -8.87 2.73
CA GLU A 157 9.37 -7.46 3.16
C GLU A 157 10.65 -7.12 3.91
N ASP A 158 11.02 -7.93 4.91
CA ASP A 158 12.22 -7.71 5.71
C ASP A 158 13.48 -7.70 4.85
N ARG A 159 13.62 -8.71 3.97
CA ARG A 159 14.74 -8.77 3.03
C ARG A 159 14.79 -7.58 2.08
N ALA A 160 13.66 -7.18 1.50
CA ALA A 160 13.60 -6.02 0.62
C ALA A 160 13.95 -4.71 1.33
N LEU A 161 13.57 -4.55 2.60
CA LEU A 161 13.92 -3.39 3.43
C LEU A 161 15.41 -3.33 3.77
N LEU A 162 16.01 -4.47 4.10
CA LEU A 162 17.45 -4.59 4.35
C LEU A 162 18.24 -4.33 3.06
N TRP A 163 17.84 -4.96 1.96
CA TRP A 163 18.48 -4.81 0.65
C TRP A 163 18.43 -3.35 0.17
N SER A 164 17.26 -2.71 0.23
CA SER A 164 17.11 -1.30 -0.17
C SER A 164 17.81 -0.31 0.76
N GLY A 165 18.05 -0.68 2.02
CA GLY A 165 18.80 0.13 2.99
C GLY A 165 20.32 -0.01 2.89
N SER A 166 20.83 -1.01 2.16
CA SER A 166 22.27 -1.26 2.00
C SER A 166 22.89 -0.37 0.92
N ALA A 167 24.20 -0.11 1.03
CA ALA A 167 24.96 0.57 -0.02
C ALA A 167 24.90 -0.23 -1.32
N VAL A 168 24.87 0.43 -2.48
CA VAL A 168 24.63 -0.23 -3.78
C VAL A 168 25.69 -1.29 -4.08
N GLU A 169 26.93 -1.05 -3.68
CA GLU A 169 28.08 -1.94 -3.87
C GLU A 169 28.00 -3.20 -2.99
N GLU A 170 27.24 -3.14 -1.88
CA GLU A 170 27.06 -4.25 -0.93
C GLU A 170 25.81 -5.10 -1.27
N ARG A 171 24.96 -4.60 -2.16
CA ARG A 171 23.71 -5.29 -2.53
C ARG A 171 24.01 -6.55 -3.33
N ARG A 172 23.41 -7.65 -2.90
CA ARG A 172 23.27 -8.83 -3.76
C ARG A 172 22.45 -8.46 -4.99
N ALA A 173 22.76 -9.12 -6.12
CA ALA A 173 21.99 -8.93 -7.34
C ALA A 173 20.51 -9.28 -7.09
N LEU A 174 19.60 -8.48 -7.64
CA LEU A 174 18.16 -8.59 -7.36
C LEU A 174 17.59 -9.95 -7.79
N ASP A 175 18.08 -10.52 -8.88
CA ASP A 175 17.71 -11.85 -9.36
C ASP A 175 18.04 -12.95 -8.34
N VAL A 176 19.17 -12.82 -7.61
CA VAL A 176 19.55 -13.74 -6.53
C VAL A 176 18.58 -13.62 -5.35
N GLU A 177 18.21 -12.39 -4.96
CA GLU A 177 17.22 -12.16 -3.89
C GLU A 177 15.85 -12.72 -4.26
N VAL A 178 15.42 -12.49 -5.50
CA VAL A 178 14.16 -12.99 -6.03
C VAL A 178 14.13 -14.51 -6.06
N ALA A 179 15.17 -15.15 -6.60
CA ALA A 179 15.29 -16.60 -6.65
C ALA A 179 15.25 -17.22 -5.23
N HIS A 180 15.93 -16.58 -4.28
CA HIS A 180 15.95 -16.99 -2.87
C HIS A 180 14.55 -16.92 -2.24
N CYS A 181 13.85 -15.80 -2.40
CA CYS A 181 12.48 -15.63 -1.91
C CYS A 181 11.50 -16.63 -2.53
N CYS A 182 11.60 -16.91 -3.84
CA CYS A 182 10.78 -17.92 -4.51
C CYS A 182 11.05 -19.32 -3.94
N SER A 183 12.33 -19.69 -3.78
CA SER A 183 12.73 -20.95 -3.17
C SER A 183 12.21 -21.10 -1.75
N ALA A 184 12.27 -20.03 -0.95
CA ALA A 184 11.79 -20.04 0.43
C ALA A 184 10.29 -20.36 0.52
N LEU A 185 9.46 -19.78 -0.37
CA LEU A 185 8.02 -20.10 -0.40
C LEU A 185 7.79 -21.57 -0.72
N ARG A 186 8.47 -22.11 -1.75
CA ARG A 186 8.32 -23.52 -2.13
C ARG A 186 8.71 -24.45 -0.98
N THR A 187 9.79 -24.15 -0.25
CA THR A 187 10.18 -24.91 0.94
C THR A 187 9.10 -24.85 2.02
N LEU A 188 8.56 -23.66 2.32
CA LEU A 188 7.51 -23.51 3.33
C LEU A 188 6.21 -24.23 2.99
N LEU A 189 5.87 -24.35 1.69
CA LEU A 189 4.68 -25.06 1.21
C LEU A 189 4.86 -26.59 1.13
N SER A 190 6.09 -27.09 1.26
CA SER A 190 6.40 -28.52 1.18
C SER A 190 6.33 -29.25 2.53
N VAL A 191 6.06 -28.52 3.61
CA VAL A 191 5.95 -29.01 5.00
C VAL A 191 4.49 -29.21 5.36
#